data_AF-A0A7W5Q955-F1
#
_entry.id   AF-A0A7W5Q955-F1
#
_cell.length_a   1.000
_cell.length_b   1.000
_cell.length_c   1.000
_cell.angle_alpha   90.00
_cell.angle_beta   90.00
_cell.angle_gamma   90.00
#
_symmetry.space_group_name_H-M   'P 1'
#
loop_
_entity.id
_entity.type
_entity.pdbx_description
1 polymer ?
#
loop_
_entity_poly.entity_id
_entity_poly.type
_entity_poly.pdbx_seq_one_letter_code
_entity_poly.pdbx_strand_id
1 'polypeptide(L)'
;MDEEQKNAMRERFKAAIRHAEGMIQLIDEYRFAFKDVNDTRSDKEVMDEQKQMHLRMIESYTAYLDTLDGRDTKLRFIRIGNN
;
A
#
# COMPACT_ATOMS: atom_id res chain seq x y z
N MET A 1 23.17 4.68 8.03
CA MET A 1 22.75 4.08 6.75
C MET A 1 23.54 4.77 5.67
N ASP A 2 24.35 4.02 4.93
CA ASP A 2 25.11 4.56 3.80
C ASP A 2 24.20 4.84 2.59
N GLU A 3 24.72 5.55 1.59
CA GLU A 3 23.93 5.93 0.42
C GLU A 3 23.52 4.74 -0.45
N GLU A 4 24.28 3.65 -0.44
CA GLU A 4 23.95 2.42 -1.16
C GLU A 4 22.72 1.75 -0.56
N GLN A 5 22.67 1.64 0.78
CA GLN A 5 21.53 1.15 1.54
C GLN A 5 20.28 2.02 1.31
N LYS A 6 20.44 3.36 1.29
CA LYS A 6 19.32 4.26 0.97
C LYS A 6 18.79 4.02 -0.44
N ASN A 7 19.66 3.87 -1.43
CA ASN A 7 19.26 3.62 -2.81
C ASN A 7 18.56 2.26 -2.97
N ALA A 8 19.09 1.21 -2.33
CA ALA A 8 18.45 -0.10 -2.32
C ALA A 8 17.04 -0.04 -1.70
N MET A 9 16.87 0.69 -0.60
CA MET A 9 15.56 0.90 0.02
C MET A 9 14.60 1.70 -0.86
N ARG A 10 15.06 2.77 -1.52
CA ARG A 10 14.25 3.55 -2.47
C ARG A 10 13.70 2.66 -3.57
N GLU A 11 14.56 1.88 -4.22
CA GLU A 11 14.15 1.03 -5.32
C GLU A 11 13.18 -0.06 -4.86
N ARG A 12 13.38 -0.62 -3.67
CA ARG A 12 12.44 -1.57 -3.06
C ARG A 12 11.07 -0.94 -2.81
N PHE A 13 10.99 0.24 -2.22
CA PHE A 13 9.72 0.91 -1.95
C PHE A 13 9.00 1.30 -3.24
N LYS A 14 9.71 1.83 -4.23
CA LYS A 14 9.14 2.13 -5.55
C LYS A 14 8.61 0.88 -6.25
N ALA A 15 9.34 -0.24 -6.18
CA ALA A 15 8.88 -1.51 -6.75
C ALA A 15 7.60 -2.01 -6.06
N ALA A 16 7.51 -1.87 -4.73
CA ALA A 16 6.31 -2.25 -3.98
C ALA A 16 5.10 -1.37 -4.32
N ILE A 17 5.30 -0.05 -4.50
CA ILE A 17 4.26 0.87 -4.97
C ILE A 17 3.76 0.46 -6.35
N ARG A 18 4.65 0.27 -7.33
CA ARG A 18 4.27 -0.16 -8.69
C ARG A 18 3.51 -1.49 -8.70
N HIS A 19 3.92 -2.43 -7.86
CA HIS A 19 3.19 -3.69 -7.70
C HIS A 19 1.78 -3.46 -7.15
N ALA A 20 1.63 -2.61 -6.12
CA ALA A 20 0.32 -2.27 -5.56
C ALA A 20 -0.61 -1.62 -6.60
N GLU A 21 -0.08 -0.67 -7.37
CA GLU A 21 -0.80 0.01 -8.45
C GLU A 21 -1.28 -0.99 -9.51
N GLY A 22 -0.41 -1.92 -9.92
CA GLY A 22 -0.76 -2.99 -10.85
C GLY A 22 -1.85 -3.91 -10.31
N MET A 23 -1.83 -4.24 -9.01
CA MET A 23 -2.89 -5.05 -8.39
C MET A 23 -4.23 -4.33 -8.36
N ILE A 24 -4.25 -3.02 -8.05
CA ILE A 24 -5.48 -2.22 -8.09
C ILE A 24 -6.07 -2.23 -9.50
N GLN A 25 -5.23 -2.00 -10.52
CA GLN A 25 -5.66 -2.04 -11.92
C GLN A 25 -6.23 -3.41 -12.31
N LEU A 26 -5.59 -4.51 -11.89
CA LEU A 26 -6.09 -5.86 -12.14
C LEU A 26 -7.47 -6.09 -11.50
N ILE A 27 -7.67 -5.63 -10.27
CA ILE A 27 -8.97 -5.73 -9.59
C ILE A 27 -10.03 -4.89 -10.31
N ASP A 28 -9.68 -3.68 -10.77
CA ASP A 28 -10.59 -2.79 -11.50
C ASP A 28 -10.99 -3.34 -12.87
N GLU A 29 -10.02 -3.81 -13.65
CA GLU A 29 -10.23 -4.26 -15.03
C GLU A 29 -10.89 -5.64 -15.10
N TYR A 30 -10.39 -6.61 -14.31
CA TYR A 30 -10.83 -8.00 -14.39
C TYR A 30 -11.87 -8.37 -13.33
N ARG A 31 -12.24 -7.43 -12.46
CA ARG A 31 -13.14 -7.67 -11.32
C ARG A 31 -12.70 -8.88 -10.49
N PHE A 32 -11.39 -8.99 -10.30
CA PHE A 32 -10.77 -10.14 -9.69
C PHE A 32 -10.79 -10.02 -8.16
N ALA A 33 -11.31 -11.04 -7.47
CA ALA A 33 -11.37 -11.10 -6.01
C ALA A 33 -10.61 -12.35 -5.51
N PHE A 34 -9.55 -12.17 -4.72
CA PHE A 34 -8.93 -13.29 -3.99
C PHE A 34 -9.80 -13.65 -2.78
N LYS A 35 -10.63 -14.67 -2.93
CA LYS A 35 -11.62 -15.04 -1.93
C LYS A 35 -11.35 -16.44 -1.39
N ASP A 36 -11.41 -16.61 -0.07
CA ASP A 36 -11.36 -17.94 0.56
C ASP A 36 -12.66 -18.72 0.24
N VAL A 37 -12.58 -20.05 0.19
CA VAL A 37 -13.74 -20.90 -0.10
C VAL A 37 -14.86 -20.77 0.93
N ASN A 38 -14.54 -20.35 2.16
CA ASN A 38 -15.50 -20.15 3.25
C ASN A 38 -15.97 -18.70 3.38
N ASP A 39 -15.45 -17.78 2.58
CA ASP A 39 -15.85 -16.37 2.63
C ASP A 39 -17.25 -16.21 2.04
N THR A 40 -18.18 -15.64 2.81
CA THR A 40 -19.58 -15.46 2.41
C THR A 40 -19.88 -14.07 1.85
N ARG A 41 -18.90 -13.15 1.92
CA ARG A 41 -19.04 -11.77 1.44
C ARG A 41 -19.19 -11.73 -0.07
N SER A 42 -19.80 -10.66 -0.59
CA SER A 42 -19.88 -10.47 -2.03
C SER A 42 -18.50 -10.20 -2.64
N ASP A 43 -18.31 -10.57 -3.91
CA ASP A 43 -17.05 -10.29 -4.61
C ASP A 43 -16.74 -8.79 -4.59
N LYS A 44 -17.76 -7.93 -4.63
CA LYS A 44 -17.60 -6.47 -4.52
C LYS A 44 -16.96 -6.06 -3.20
N GLU A 45 -17.44 -6.59 -2.08
CA GLU A 45 -16.87 -6.27 -0.76
C GLU A 45 -15.43 -6.74 -0.65
N VAL A 46 -15.13 -7.94 -1.15
CA VAL A 46 -13.77 -8.50 -1.15
C VAL A 46 -12.83 -7.68 -2.04
N MET A 47 -13.27 -7.28 -3.24
CA MET A 47 -12.49 -6.41 -4.12
C MET A 47 -12.24 -5.04 -3.50
N ASP A 48 -13.27 -4.43 -2.90
CA ASP A 48 -13.15 -3.12 -2.26
C ASP A 48 -12.15 -3.19 -1.10
N GLU A 49 -12.19 -4.26 -0.28
CA GLU A 49 -11.19 -4.51 0.77
C GLU A 49 -9.76 -4.66 0.21
N GLN A 50 -9.59 -5.44 -0.84
CA GLN A 50 -8.29 -5.67 -1.47
C GLN A 50 -7.70 -4.37 -2.06
N LYS A 51 -8.53 -3.53 -2.68
CA LYS A 51 -8.11 -2.20 -3.12
C LYS A 51 -7.67 -1.33 -1.94
N GLN A 52 -8.44 -1.30 -0.86
CA GLN A 52 -8.09 -0.55 0.34
C GLN A 52 -6.80 -1.05 0.99
N MET A 53 -6.49 -2.34 0.91
CA MET A 53 -5.21 -2.89 1.34
C MET A 53 -4.05 -2.34 0.49
N HIS A 54 -4.17 -2.38 -0.84
CA HIS A 54 -3.12 -1.87 -1.74
C HIS A 54 -2.94 -0.35 -1.64
N LEU A 55 -4.03 0.41 -1.50
CA LEU A 55 -3.97 1.86 -1.27
C LEU A 55 -3.20 2.21 0.01
N ARG A 56 -3.49 1.54 1.14
CA ARG A 56 -2.74 1.72 2.39
C ARG A 56 -1.26 1.37 2.24
N MET A 57 -0.94 0.37 1.41
CA MET A 57 0.44 -0.01 1.12
C MET A 57 1.18 1.09 0.34
N ILE A 58 0.52 1.71 -0.66
CA ILE A 58 1.05 2.84 -1.41
C ILE A 58 1.31 4.03 -0.49
N GLU A 59 0.34 4.39 0.36
CA GLU A 59 0.48 5.48 1.33
C GLU A 59 1.67 5.25 2.26
N SER A 60 1.80 4.04 2.81
CA SER A 60 2.86 3.69 3.74
C SER A 60 4.25 3.78 3.10
N TYR A 61 4.43 3.20 1.91
CA TYR A 61 5.72 3.25 1.21
C TYR A 61 6.06 4.63 0.68
N THR A 62 5.07 5.43 0.31
CA THR A 62 5.27 6.84 -0.07
C THR A 62 5.77 7.64 1.12
N ALA A 63 5.17 7.48 2.30
CA ALA A 63 5.62 8.14 3.52
C ALA A 63 7.05 7.72 3.93
N TYR A 64 7.41 6.44 3.73
CA TYR A 64 8.78 5.98 3.95
C TYR A 64 9.78 6.56 2.96
N LEU A 65 9.40 6.72 1.68
CA LEU A 65 10.23 7.38 0.68
C LEU A 65 10.47 8.85 1.03
N ASP A 66 9.42 9.56 1.45
CA ASP A 66 9.55 10.96 1.88
C ASP A 66 10.50 11.10 3.07
N THR A 67 10.34 10.25 4.08
CA THR A 67 11.23 10.21 5.26
C THR A 67 12.68 9.91 4.84
N LEU A 68 12.87 8.96 3.92
CA LEU A 68 14.18 8.56 3.41
C LEU A 68 14.87 9.67 2.61
N ASP A 69 14.09 10.49 1.91
CA ASP A 69 14.56 11.65 1.14
C ASP A 69 14.70 12.92 1.99
N GLY A 70 14.42 12.85 3.30
CA GLY A 70 14.45 14.02 4.19
C GLY A 70 13.38 15.05 3.86
N ARG A 71 12.34 14.66 3.11
CA ARG A 71 11.15 15.47 2.92
C ARG A 71 10.31 15.25 4.17
N ASP A 72 10.27 16.28 5.01
CA ASP A 72 9.59 16.22 6.30
C ASP A 72 8.06 16.15 6.09
N THR A 73 7.55 14.99 5.70
CA THR A 73 6.12 14.68 5.70
C THR A 73 5.77 14.45 7.16
N LYS A 74 5.58 15.56 7.90
CA LYS A 74 5.12 15.58 9.30
C LYS A 74 4.23 14.37 9.54
N LEU A 75 4.77 13.39 10.28
CA LEU A 75 4.10 12.16 10.67
C LEU A 75 2.67 12.49 11.12
N ARG A 76 1.67 12.32 10.24
CA ARG A 76 0.24 12.33 10.60
C ARG A 76 -0.16 11.01 11.25
N PHE A 77 0.74 10.45 12.04
CA PHE A 77 0.49 9.30 12.90
C PHE A 77 0.63 9.80 14.32
N ILE A 78 -0.50 10.22 14.89
CA ILE A 78 -0.96 10.01 16.28
C ILE A 78 -2.34 10.70 16.35
N ARG A 79 -3.41 9.90 16.31
CA ARG A 79 -4.53 9.90 17.28
C ARG A 79 -5.66 9.00 16.77
N ILE A 80 -5.44 7.68 16.74
CA ILE A 80 -6.55 6.76 16.99
C ILE A 80 -6.78 6.85 18.50
N GLY A 81 -7.63 7.79 18.89
CA GLY A 81 -8.13 7.87 20.25
C GLY A 81 -9.01 6.67 20.51
N ASN A 82 -8.72 5.96 21.59
CA ASN A 82 -9.73 5.21 22.32
C ASN A 82 -10.94 6.14 22.55
N ASN A 83 -12.10 5.73 22.07
CA ASN A 83 -13.40 6.04 22.64
C ASN A 83 -14.29 4.82 22.42
#